data_AF-A0A9E4NQH7-F1
#
_entry.id   AF-A0A9E4NQH7-F1
#
_cell.length_a   1.000
_cell.length_b   1.000
_cell.length_c   1.000
_cell.angle_alpha   90.00
_cell.angle_beta   90.00
_cell.angle_gamma   90.00
#
_symmetry.space_group_name_H-M   'P 1'
#
loop_
_entity.id
_entity.type
_entity.pdbx_description
1 polymer ?
#
loop_
_entity_poly.entity_id
_entity_poly.type
_entity_poly.pdbx_seq_one_letter_code
_entity_poly.pdbx_strand_id
1 'polypeptide(L)'
;MPFENINHGLHNGPRKEFAPPKVLIDLLAQADIQFNGNRPWDIQVYDDSLFKRVLTRGSLGFGEAYMDGLWGCAAMDELFTRLMAAGIEEQLASWFKFRMLVEIVRQYLFNLQSIQRTFQVGERHYDIGNDIFEAMLDTSMTYSCGYWESADNLELAQQSKLELICRKLQLQPGERLLEIGCGWGSLMQYAAEHFGVNAVGVTVSKAQQKRARERCKDLPVTVELKDYREITGSYDKVVSVGMFEHVGHKNYRSYFHTVNRLLKDNGLFLLHTIG
;
A
#
# COMPACT_ATOMS: atom_id res chain seq x y z
N MET A 1 17.46 -3.73 19.54
CA MET A 1 18.68 -4.15 18.81
C MET A 1 18.80 -3.22 17.61
N PRO A 2 19.94 -2.57 17.37
CA PRO A 2 20.08 -1.73 16.18
C PRO A 2 20.03 -2.64 14.94
N PHE A 3 19.24 -2.25 13.94
CA PHE A 3 19.26 -2.87 12.63
C PHE A 3 20.64 -2.60 12.01
N GLU A 4 21.57 -3.54 12.19
CA GLU A 4 22.77 -3.59 11.36
C GLU A 4 22.32 -3.88 9.93
N ASN A 5 22.60 -2.94 9.05
CA ASN A 5 22.47 -3.05 7.60
C ASN A 5 22.96 -4.43 7.13
N ILE A 6 22.03 -5.28 6.69
CA ILE A 6 22.30 -6.66 6.23
C ILE A 6 23.30 -6.70 5.05
N ASN A 7 23.57 -5.55 4.41
CA ASN A 7 24.48 -5.42 3.28
C ASN A 7 25.84 -4.76 3.59
N HIS A 8 26.11 -4.33 4.83
CA HIS A 8 27.37 -3.61 5.11
C HIS A 8 28.61 -4.52 5.23
N GLY A 9 28.45 -5.84 5.31
CA GLY A 9 29.55 -6.77 5.61
C GLY A 9 30.20 -7.49 4.42
N LEU A 10 29.64 -7.41 3.20
CA LEU A 10 30.03 -8.38 2.14
C LEU A 10 31.06 -7.88 1.11
N HIS A 11 31.42 -6.60 1.10
CA HIS A 11 32.21 -6.04 -0.02
C HIS A 11 33.34 -5.10 0.42
N ASN A 12 34.25 -5.59 1.28
CA ASN A 12 35.54 -4.93 1.59
C ASN A 12 36.69 -5.38 0.65
N GLY A 13 36.36 -5.67 -0.62
CA GLY A 13 37.35 -5.94 -1.67
C GLY A 13 37.66 -4.69 -2.49
N PRO A 14 38.74 -4.68 -3.31
CA PRO A 14 38.99 -3.58 -4.24
C PRO A 14 37.75 -3.36 -5.12
N ARG A 15 37.27 -2.12 -5.20
CA ARG A 15 36.09 -1.78 -6.02
C ARG A 15 36.38 -2.17 -7.47
N LYS A 16 35.66 -3.17 -7.97
CA LYS A 16 35.70 -3.55 -9.37
C LYS A 16 35.20 -2.36 -10.18
N GLU A 17 35.99 -1.88 -11.14
CA GLU A 17 35.54 -0.84 -12.04
C GLU A 17 34.49 -1.42 -12.98
N PHE A 18 33.24 -1.01 -12.76
CA PHE A 18 32.15 -1.26 -13.68
C PHE A 18 32.07 -0.12 -14.68
N ALA A 19 31.68 -0.40 -15.91
CA ALA A 19 31.41 0.60 -16.93
C ALA A 19 29.90 0.67 -17.17
N PRO A 20 29.14 1.52 -16.44
CA PRO A 20 27.73 1.68 -16.67
C PRO A 20 27.47 2.17 -18.10
N PRO A 21 26.44 1.67 -18.79
CA PRO A 21 26.03 2.20 -20.08
C PRO A 21 25.75 3.70 -20.01
N LYS A 22 26.30 4.48 -20.96
CA LYS A 22 26.13 5.94 -21.01
C LYS A 22 24.67 6.38 -20.90
N VAL A 23 23.76 5.65 -21.54
CA VAL A 23 22.31 5.94 -21.47
C VAL A 23 21.76 5.90 -20.03
N LEU A 24 22.25 4.99 -19.19
CA LEU A 24 21.81 4.91 -17.79
C LEU A 24 22.46 6.00 -16.93
N ILE A 25 23.72 6.37 -17.24
CA ILE A 25 24.40 7.49 -16.60
C ILE A 25 23.65 8.78 -16.89
N ASP A 26 23.38 9.07 -18.17
CA ASP A 26 22.69 10.28 -18.61
C ASP A 26 21.27 10.36 -18.04
N LEU A 27 20.59 9.20 -17.90
CA LEU A 27 19.27 9.12 -17.29
C LEU A 27 19.31 9.45 -15.78
N LEU A 28 20.21 8.82 -15.01
CA LEU A 28 20.33 9.06 -13.58
C LEU A 28 20.87 10.45 -13.23
N ALA A 29 21.70 11.03 -14.12
CA ALA A 29 22.20 12.39 -13.96
C ALA A 29 21.07 13.43 -13.90
N GLN A 30 19.93 13.18 -14.57
CA GLN A 30 18.76 14.07 -14.48
C GLN A 30 18.15 14.12 -13.07
N ALA A 31 18.39 13.07 -12.28
CA ALA A 31 17.94 12.94 -10.89
C ALA A 31 19.06 13.18 -9.87
N ASP A 32 20.24 13.66 -10.31
CA ASP A 32 21.41 13.89 -9.46
C ASP A 32 21.87 12.61 -8.71
N ILE A 33 21.79 11.47 -9.41
CA ILE A 33 22.21 10.14 -8.92
C ILE A 33 23.41 9.65 -9.73
N GLN A 34 24.38 9.04 -9.06
CA GLN A 34 25.55 8.44 -9.68
C GLN A 34 25.66 6.94 -9.36
N PHE A 35 26.24 6.17 -10.28
CA PHE A 35 26.70 4.81 -9.99
C PHE A 35 28.03 4.87 -9.25
N ASN A 36 28.11 4.16 -8.12
CA ASN A 36 29.27 4.09 -7.23
C ASN A 36 29.75 5.47 -6.72
N GLY A 37 28.84 6.44 -6.68
CA GLY A 37 29.07 7.75 -6.07
C GLY A 37 29.19 7.66 -4.54
N ASN A 38 29.44 8.80 -3.91
CA ASN A 38 29.70 8.90 -2.47
C ASN A 38 28.52 9.45 -1.67
N ARG A 39 27.41 9.82 -2.31
CA ARG A 39 26.23 10.32 -1.60
C ARG A 39 25.40 9.14 -1.07
N PRO A 40 24.64 9.32 0.02
CA PRO A 40 23.83 8.25 0.59
C PRO A 40 22.82 7.63 -0.37
N TRP A 41 22.29 8.42 -1.31
CA TRP A 41 21.32 7.99 -2.32
C TRP A 41 21.95 7.46 -3.61
N ASP A 42 23.28 7.44 -3.73
CA ASP A 42 23.95 6.93 -4.92
C ASP A 42 23.92 5.40 -4.95
N ILE A 43 23.66 4.86 -6.15
CA ILE A 43 23.54 3.41 -6.38
C ILE A 43 24.93 2.78 -6.30
N GLN A 44 25.13 1.86 -5.35
CA GLN A 44 26.33 1.05 -5.24
C GLN A 44 26.15 -0.23 -6.05
N VAL A 45 26.95 -0.41 -7.10
CA VAL A 45 26.88 -1.57 -8.00
C VAL A 45 27.85 -2.64 -7.51
N TYR A 46 27.33 -3.84 -7.27
CA TYR A 46 28.13 -5.01 -6.88
C TYR A 46 28.31 -5.98 -8.06
N ASP A 47 27.43 -5.94 -9.06
CA ASP A 47 27.45 -6.79 -10.25
C ASP A 47 26.91 -6.05 -11.50
N ASP A 48 27.58 -6.19 -12.67
CA ASP A 48 27.22 -5.48 -13.90
C ASP A 48 26.00 -6.04 -14.63
N SER A 49 25.53 -7.24 -14.26
CA SER A 49 24.27 -7.80 -14.75
C SER A 49 23.07 -6.93 -14.40
N LEU A 50 23.20 -6.05 -13.38
CA LEU A 50 22.26 -4.96 -13.09
C LEU A 50 21.86 -4.21 -14.35
N PHE A 51 22.85 -3.73 -15.13
CA PHE A 51 22.58 -2.84 -16.26
C PHE A 51 21.74 -3.54 -17.32
N LYS A 52 22.05 -4.82 -17.59
CA LYS A 52 21.28 -5.65 -18.51
C LYS A 52 19.85 -5.85 -18.01
N ARG A 53 19.64 -6.09 -16.72
CA ARG A 53 18.29 -6.26 -16.13
C ARG A 53 17.48 -4.97 -16.22
N VAL A 54 18.06 -3.83 -15.86
CA VAL A 54 17.39 -2.52 -15.99
C VAL A 54 17.01 -2.24 -17.44
N LEU A 55 17.92 -2.46 -18.39
CA LEU A 55 17.67 -2.21 -19.82
C LEU A 55 16.68 -3.19 -20.48
N THR A 56 16.43 -4.36 -19.88
CA THR A 56 15.53 -5.39 -20.45
C THR A 56 14.19 -5.50 -19.74
N ARG A 57 14.13 -5.19 -18.45
CA ARG A 57 12.95 -5.36 -17.59
C ARG A 57 12.53 -4.08 -16.86
N GLY A 58 13.22 -2.96 -17.08
CA GLY A 58 12.88 -1.67 -16.48
C GLY A 58 12.89 -1.69 -14.95
N SER A 59 11.88 -1.06 -14.34
CA SER A 59 11.71 -0.98 -12.88
C SER A 59 11.62 -2.35 -12.20
N LEU A 60 10.98 -3.34 -12.84
CA LEU A 60 10.96 -4.71 -12.31
C LEU A 60 12.37 -5.31 -12.24
N GLY A 61 13.16 -5.15 -13.30
CA GLY A 61 14.55 -5.63 -13.32
C GLY A 61 15.44 -4.92 -12.30
N PHE A 62 15.18 -3.63 -12.05
CA PHE A 62 15.87 -2.85 -11.03
C PHE A 62 15.58 -3.37 -9.62
N GLY A 63 14.31 -3.63 -9.30
CA GLY A 63 13.88 -4.19 -8.02
C GLY A 63 14.37 -5.62 -7.80
N GLU A 64 14.22 -6.51 -8.79
CA GLU A 64 14.74 -7.88 -8.73
C GLU A 64 16.25 -7.91 -8.54
N ALA A 65 16.99 -6.99 -9.18
CA ALA A 65 18.44 -6.89 -8.99
C ALA A 65 18.84 -6.45 -7.57
N TYR A 66 18.02 -5.63 -6.90
CA TYR A 66 18.24 -5.27 -5.49
C TYR A 66 18.02 -6.48 -4.58
N MET A 67 16.92 -7.21 -4.80
CA MET A 67 16.59 -8.43 -4.05
C MET A 67 17.66 -9.52 -4.21
N ASP A 68 18.27 -9.62 -5.38
CA ASP A 68 19.37 -10.54 -5.68
C ASP A 68 20.74 -10.05 -5.16
N GLY A 69 20.81 -8.88 -4.52
CA GLY A 69 22.06 -8.33 -3.98
C GLY A 69 23.05 -7.83 -5.03
N LEU A 70 22.59 -7.49 -6.24
CA LEU A 70 23.45 -6.99 -7.33
C LEU A 70 23.80 -5.52 -7.18
N TRP A 71 23.03 -4.78 -6.37
CA TRP A 71 23.28 -3.39 -6.04
C TRP A 71 22.65 -3.02 -4.69
N GLY A 72 23.09 -1.90 -4.12
CA GLY A 72 22.57 -1.37 -2.86
C GLY A 72 22.56 0.17 -2.84
N CYS A 73 21.89 0.73 -1.83
CA CYS A 73 21.82 2.17 -1.59
C CYS A 73 21.64 2.39 -0.08
N ALA A 74 22.25 3.43 0.48
CA ALA A 74 22.16 3.71 1.91
C ALA A 74 20.88 4.48 2.27
N ALA A 75 20.44 5.40 1.40
CA ALA A 75 19.21 6.18 1.55
C ALA A 75 18.25 5.86 0.38
N MET A 76 17.54 4.74 0.51
CA MET A 76 16.65 4.21 -0.52
C MET A 76 15.44 5.14 -0.78
N ASP A 77 14.92 5.74 0.28
CA ASP A 77 13.86 6.73 0.27
C ASP A 77 14.26 7.99 -0.53
N GLU A 78 15.47 8.51 -0.32
CA GLU A 78 15.96 9.66 -1.08
C GLU A 78 16.23 9.31 -2.55
N LEU A 79 16.78 8.11 -2.82
CA LEU A 79 16.96 7.61 -4.17
C LEU A 79 15.63 7.59 -4.94
N PHE A 80 14.59 6.96 -4.40
CA PHE A 80 13.30 6.89 -5.07
C PHE A 80 12.61 8.25 -5.17
N THR A 81 12.75 9.12 -4.16
CA THR A 81 12.24 10.50 -4.22
C THR A 81 12.81 11.24 -5.43
N ARG A 82 14.12 11.15 -5.66
CA ARG A 82 14.80 11.79 -6.79
C ARG A 82 14.42 11.17 -8.13
N LEU A 83 14.36 9.83 -8.22
CA LEU A 83 13.93 9.12 -9.42
C LEU A 83 12.51 9.51 -9.85
N MET A 84 11.57 9.59 -8.88
CA MET A 84 10.19 9.99 -9.14
C MET A 84 10.11 11.48 -9.52
N ALA A 85 10.82 12.37 -8.82
CA ALA A 85 10.82 13.80 -9.11
C ALA A 85 11.35 14.12 -10.52
N ALA A 86 12.29 13.34 -11.03
CA ALA A 86 12.82 13.47 -12.38
C ALA A 86 12.02 12.68 -13.45
N GLY A 87 10.95 11.99 -13.08
CA GLY A 87 10.12 11.21 -14.00
C GLY A 87 10.88 10.10 -14.73
N ILE A 88 11.85 9.47 -14.05
CA ILE A 88 12.73 8.46 -14.65
C ILE A 88 11.94 7.22 -15.08
N GLU A 89 10.90 6.86 -14.32
CA GLU A 89 10.04 5.72 -14.64
C GLU A 89 9.26 5.94 -15.94
N GLU A 90 8.67 7.10 -16.16
CA GLU A 90 7.93 7.40 -17.40
C GLU A 90 8.85 7.39 -18.62
N GLN A 91 10.09 7.87 -18.47
CA GLN A 91 11.09 7.85 -19.54
C GLN A 91 11.50 6.41 -19.89
N LEU A 92 11.77 5.57 -18.89
CA LEU A 92 12.04 4.14 -19.08
C LEU A 92 10.84 3.44 -19.71
N ALA A 93 9.63 3.63 -19.17
CA ALA A 93 8.41 3.01 -19.67
C ALA A 93 8.10 3.42 -21.12
N SER A 94 8.32 4.68 -21.49
CA SER A 94 8.15 5.16 -22.87
C SER A 94 9.15 4.48 -23.82
N TRP A 95 10.38 4.32 -23.38
CA TRP A 95 11.42 3.60 -24.12
C TRP A 95 11.08 2.10 -24.30
N PHE A 96 10.56 1.44 -23.26
CA PHE A 96 10.07 0.06 -23.35
C PHE A 96 8.83 -0.08 -24.23
N LYS A 97 7.87 0.83 -24.16
CA LYS A 97 6.67 0.83 -25.02
C LYS A 97 7.03 0.94 -26.49
N PHE A 98 8.00 1.79 -26.83
CA PHE A 98 8.55 1.89 -28.18
C PHE A 98 9.22 0.58 -28.63
N ARG A 99 9.91 -0.12 -27.72
CA ARG A 99 10.59 -1.40 -28.00
C ARG A 99 9.64 -2.61 -28.04
N MET A 100 8.50 -2.56 -27.36
CA MET A 100 7.55 -3.67 -27.13
C MET A 100 6.22 -3.50 -27.88
N LEU A 101 6.24 -2.88 -29.05
CA LEU A 101 5.06 -2.55 -29.88
C LEU A 101 4.12 -3.75 -30.21
N VAL A 102 4.56 -5.00 -30.01
CA VAL A 102 3.80 -6.22 -30.32
C VAL A 102 3.05 -6.82 -29.11
N GLU A 103 3.45 -6.53 -27.87
CA GLU A 103 2.87 -7.15 -26.64
C GLU A 103 1.77 -6.31 -25.97
N ILE A 104 1.71 -5.00 -26.25
CA ILE A 104 0.78 -4.03 -25.63
C ILE A 104 -0.70 -4.38 -25.89
N VAL A 105 -1.01 -5.07 -26.98
CA VAL A 105 -2.37 -5.50 -27.36
C VAL A 105 -2.94 -6.54 -26.39
N ARG A 106 -2.10 -7.33 -25.72
CA ARG A 106 -2.54 -8.41 -24.83
C ARG A 106 -3.02 -7.90 -23.47
N GLN A 107 -2.56 -6.73 -23.04
CA GLN A 107 -2.78 -6.22 -21.67
C GLN A 107 -4.11 -5.46 -21.51
N TYR A 108 -4.71 -4.97 -22.59
CA TYR A 108 -6.01 -4.27 -22.55
C TYR A 108 -7.21 -5.20 -22.25
N LEU A 109 -7.08 -6.50 -22.55
CA LEU A 109 -8.22 -7.43 -22.63
C LEU A 109 -8.52 -8.24 -21.35
N PHE A 110 -7.63 -8.29 -20.35
CA PHE A 110 -7.87 -9.14 -19.17
C PHE A 110 -8.29 -8.33 -17.94
N ASN A 111 -9.54 -8.51 -17.50
CA ASN A 111 -10.03 -8.05 -16.20
C ASN A 111 -9.69 -9.12 -15.15
N LEU A 112 -8.65 -8.90 -14.36
CA LEU A 112 -8.10 -9.89 -13.42
C LEU A 112 -8.84 -9.95 -12.07
N GLN A 113 -9.82 -9.07 -11.83
CA GLN A 113 -10.49 -8.86 -10.53
C GLN A 113 -11.91 -9.43 -10.50
N SER A 114 -12.05 -10.75 -10.67
CA SER A 114 -13.32 -11.46 -10.43
C SER A 114 -13.57 -11.67 -8.94
N ILE A 115 -14.84 -11.79 -8.54
CA ILE A 115 -15.27 -12.05 -7.14
C ILE A 115 -14.51 -13.26 -6.56
N GLN A 116 -14.40 -14.35 -7.31
CA GLN A 116 -13.71 -15.57 -6.89
C GLN A 116 -12.20 -15.37 -6.62
N ARG A 117 -11.53 -14.43 -7.30
CA ARG A 117 -10.11 -14.12 -7.07
C ARG A 117 -9.87 -13.17 -5.91
N THR A 118 -10.89 -12.45 -5.46
CA THR A 118 -10.79 -11.48 -4.36
C THR A 118 -10.42 -12.21 -3.05
N PHE A 119 -11.00 -13.39 -2.82
CA PHE A 119 -10.63 -14.26 -1.69
C PHE A 119 -9.19 -14.79 -1.80
N GLN A 120 -8.72 -15.17 -3.01
CA GLN A 120 -7.36 -15.71 -3.20
C GLN A 120 -6.25 -14.67 -2.96
N VAL A 121 -6.49 -13.40 -3.29
CA VAL A 121 -5.52 -12.31 -3.04
C VAL A 121 -5.44 -11.99 -1.55
N GLY A 122 -6.59 -11.95 -0.86
CA GLY A 122 -6.65 -11.75 0.59
C GLY A 122 -6.02 -12.88 1.40
N GLU A 123 -6.15 -14.13 0.94
CA GLU A 123 -5.54 -15.31 1.58
C GLU A 123 -4.02 -15.28 1.47
N ARG A 124 -3.44 -14.91 0.31
CA ARG A 124 -1.97 -14.92 0.13
C ARG A 124 -1.20 -13.75 0.74
N HIS A 125 -1.79 -12.56 0.85
CA HIS A 125 -1.07 -11.36 1.34
C HIS A 125 -1.09 -11.20 2.87
N TYR A 126 -2.02 -11.86 3.57
CA TYR A 126 -2.15 -11.78 5.02
C TYR A 126 -1.92 -13.12 5.75
N ASP A 127 -1.54 -14.18 5.02
CA ASP A 127 -1.01 -15.43 5.61
C ASP A 127 0.51 -15.36 5.88
N ILE A 128 1.18 -14.28 5.44
CA ILE A 128 2.44 -13.86 6.08
C ILE A 128 2.02 -13.44 7.49
N GLY A 129 2.50 -14.15 8.51
CA GLY A 129 1.96 -14.09 9.87
C GLY A 129 1.73 -12.68 10.41
N ASN A 130 0.80 -12.56 11.35
CA ASN A 130 0.54 -11.30 12.07
C ASN A 130 1.78 -10.78 12.82
N ASP A 131 2.80 -11.61 13.05
CA ASP A 131 4.05 -11.29 13.74
C ASP A 131 4.84 -10.19 13.04
N ILE A 132 4.93 -10.22 11.70
CA ILE A 132 5.61 -9.16 10.94
C ILE A 132 4.85 -7.84 11.05
N PHE A 133 3.51 -7.89 10.97
CA PHE A 133 2.69 -6.69 11.11
C PHE A 133 2.74 -6.13 12.52
N GLU A 134 2.75 -6.97 13.56
CA GLU A 134 2.91 -6.55 14.95
C GLU A 134 4.27 -5.89 15.21
N ALA A 135 5.33 -6.36 14.54
CA ALA A 135 6.66 -5.77 14.68
C ALA A 135 6.80 -4.43 13.94
N MET A 136 6.00 -4.20 12.90
CA MET A 136 6.09 -3.02 12.03
C MET A 136 5.08 -1.92 12.38
N LEU A 137 3.88 -2.29 12.80
CA LEU A 137 2.76 -1.37 13.01
C LEU A 137 2.67 -0.90 14.46
N ASP A 138 1.80 0.09 14.69
CA ASP A 138 1.39 0.47 16.04
C ASP A 138 0.43 -0.56 16.66
N THR A 139 0.09 -0.37 17.94
CA THR A 139 -0.79 -1.28 18.70
C THR A 139 -2.20 -1.42 18.10
N SER A 140 -2.67 -0.43 17.33
CA SER A 140 -3.95 -0.51 16.64
C SER A 140 -3.94 -1.50 15.46
N MET A 141 -2.76 -1.95 15.02
CA MET A 141 -2.58 -2.78 13.83
C MET A 141 -3.16 -2.11 12.57
N THR A 142 -2.95 -0.79 12.41
CA THR A 142 -3.49 -0.08 11.25
C THR A 142 -2.49 -0.03 10.11
N TYR A 143 -2.68 -0.87 9.09
CA TYR A 143 -1.87 -0.84 7.87
C TYR A 143 -2.41 0.15 6.83
N SER A 144 -2.36 1.44 7.17
CA SER A 144 -2.71 2.56 6.28
C SER A 144 -1.99 3.83 6.74
N CYS A 145 -2.05 4.91 5.94
CA CYS A 145 -1.40 6.18 6.23
C CYS A 145 -1.80 6.76 7.60
N GLY A 146 -0.82 7.20 8.40
CA GLY A 146 -1.04 7.98 9.63
C GLY A 146 -1.19 9.47 9.35
N TYR A 147 -1.83 10.21 10.26
CA TYR A 147 -2.03 11.66 10.16
C TYR A 147 -1.12 12.42 11.13
N TRP A 148 -0.13 13.12 10.60
CA TRP A 148 1.03 13.62 11.35
C TRP A 148 0.95 15.09 11.81
N GLU A 149 -0.17 15.80 11.59
CA GLU A 149 -0.27 17.25 11.84
C GLU A 149 0.16 17.66 13.27
N SER A 150 -0.24 16.87 14.27
CA SER A 150 0.09 17.11 15.68
C SER A 150 0.71 15.88 16.36
N ALA A 151 1.21 14.91 15.58
CA ALA A 151 1.74 13.66 16.10
C ALA A 151 3.26 13.60 15.91
N ASP A 152 3.96 13.13 16.94
CA ASP A 152 5.41 12.94 16.94
C ASP A 152 5.82 11.44 16.87
N ASN A 153 4.83 10.54 16.85
CA ASN A 153 5.04 9.10 16.76
C ASN A 153 3.89 8.41 16.00
N LEU A 154 4.13 7.17 15.56
CA LEU A 154 3.19 6.40 14.72
C LEU A 154 1.84 6.17 15.41
N GLU A 155 1.84 5.90 16.71
CA GLU A 155 0.61 5.59 17.46
C GLU A 155 -0.30 6.81 17.55
N LEU A 156 0.25 7.98 17.89
CA LEU A 156 -0.47 9.24 17.85
C LEU A 156 -0.92 9.61 16.43
N ALA A 157 -0.11 9.33 15.42
CA ALA A 157 -0.48 9.61 14.03
C ALA A 157 -1.66 8.72 13.57
N GLN A 158 -1.68 7.46 13.98
CA GLN A 158 -2.79 6.56 13.68
C GLN A 158 -4.06 6.94 14.43
N GLN A 159 -3.95 7.25 15.73
CA GLN A 159 -5.08 7.74 16.52
C GLN A 159 -5.66 9.04 15.94
N SER A 160 -4.80 10.00 15.57
CA SER A 160 -5.22 11.26 14.95
C SER A 160 -5.95 11.03 13.63
N LYS A 161 -5.50 10.07 12.82
CA LYS A 161 -6.18 9.68 11.58
C LYS A 161 -7.56 9.04 11.87
N LEU A 162 -7.66 8.18 12.89
CA LEU A 162 -8.94 7.56 13.27
C LEU A 162 -9.95 8.61 13.73
N GLU A 163 -9.51 9.56 14.56
CA GLU A 163 -10.31 10.71 14.99
C GLU A 163 -10.76 11.56 13.81
N LEU A 164 -9.82 11.91 12.91
CA LEU A 164 -10.10 12.73 11.74
C LEU A 164 -11.16 12.10 10.85
N ILE A 165 -11.08 10.79 10.61
CA ILE A 165 -12.09 10.04 9.84
C ILE A 165 -13.46 10.14 10.53
N CYS A 166 -13.54 9.85 11.83
CA CYS A 166 -14.79 9.89 12.60
C CYS A 166 -15.41 11.29 12.62
N ARG A 167 -14.59 12.34 12.77
CA ARG A 167 -15.03 13.74 12.75
C ARG A 167 -15.52 14.18 11.37
N LYS A 168 -14.82 13.79 10.29
CA LYS A 168 -15.27 14.08 8.91
C LYS A 168 -16.59 13.38 8.57
N LEU A 169 -16.82 12.19 9.13
CA LEU A 169 -18.10 11.49 9.03
C LEU A 169 -19.18 12.07 9.94
N GLN A 170 -18.85 13.02 10.81
CA GLN A 170 -19.81 13.65 11.74
C GLN A 170 -20.61 12.62 12.56
N LEU A 171 -19.94 11.53 12.98
CA LEU A 171 -20.59 10.42 13.66
C LEU A 171 -21.38 10.88 14.89
N GLN A 172 -22.62 10.39 15.01
CA GLN A 172 -23.48 10.61 16.16
C GLN A 172 -23.72 9.31 16.93
N PRO A 173 -23.88 9.36 18.27
CA PRO A 173 -24.21 8.17 19.07
C PRO A 173 -25.45 7.44 18.54
N GLY A 174 -25.36 6.12 18.43
CA GLY A 174 -26.43 5.25 17.95
C GLY A 174 -26.49 5.06 16.42
N GLU A 175 -25.77 5.85 15.63
CA GLU A 175 -25.72 5.69 14.16
C GLU A 175 -25.12 4.34 13.75
N ARG A 176 -25.48 3.87 12.55
CA ARG A 176 -24.90 2.68 11.93
C ARG A 176 -23.76 3.05 10.99
N LEU A 177 -22.55 2.60 11.30
CA LEU A 177 -21.35 2.78 10.49
C LEU A 177 -21.00 1.49 9.75
N LEU A 178 -20.79 1.55 8.43
CA LEU A 178 -20.18 0.47 7.64
C LEU A 178 -18.72 0.80 7.31
N GLU A 179 -17.79 -0.05 7.70
CA GLU A 179 -16.39 -0.01 7.24
C GLU A 179 -16.14 -1.09 6.16
N ILE A 180 -15.86 -0.65 4.94
CA ILE A 180 -15.53 -1.53 3.83
C ILE A 180 -14.02 -1.75 3.75
N GLY A 181 -13.60 -2.99 4.03
CA GLY A 181 -12.19 -3.36 4.15
C GLY A 181 -11.67 -3.10 5.56
N CYS A 182 -12.32 -3.65 6.58
CA CYS A 182 -12.13 -3.24 7.98
C CYS A 182 -10.82 -3.67 8.65
N GLY A 183 -9.92 -4.35 7.92
CA GLY A 183 -8.65 -4.82 8.44
C GLY A 183 -8.79 -5.56 9.78
N TRP A 184 -7.94 -5.21 10.75
CA TRP A 184 -7.98 -5.75 12.11
C TRP A 184 -8.93 -5.00 13.05
N GLY A 185 -9.81 -4.14 12.54
CA GLY A 185 -10.92 -3.53 13.27
C GLY A 185 -10.61 -2.26 14.06
N SER A 186 -9.46 -1.61 13.82
CA SER A 186 -9.03 -0.42 14.59
C SER A 186 -10.00 0.76 14.48
N LEU A 187 -10.51 1.04 13.28
CA LEU A 187 -11.45 2.14 13.06
C LEU A 187 -12.82 1.87 13.68
N MET A 188 -13.38 0.67 13.52
CA MET A 188 -14.62 0.30 14.19
C MET A 188 -14.51 0.36 15.71
N GLN A 189 -13.41 -0.17 16.28
CA GLN A 189 -13.17 -0.09 17.72
C GLN A 189 -13.21 1.37 18.17
N TYR A 190 -12.40 2.21 17.54
CA TYR A 190 -12.28 3.62 17.89
C TYR A 190 -13.62 4.37 17.75
N ALA A 191 -14.34 4.14 16.65
CA ALA A 191 -15.64 4.77 16.43
C ALA A 191 -16.69 4.33 17.47
N ALA A 192 -16.72 3.04 17.82
CA ALA A 192 -17.65 2.52 18.82
C ALA A 192 -17.35 3.08 20.23
N GLU A 193 -16.07 3.12 20.63
CA GLU A 193 -15.63 3.60 21.94
C GLU A 193 -15.81 5.12 22.11
N HIS A 194 -15.46 5.91 21.09
CA HIS A 194 -15.39 7.37 21.21
C HIS A 194 -16.61 8.11 20.67
N PHE A 195 -17.34 7.52 19.73
CA PHE A 195 -18.51 8.14 19.09
C PHE A 195 -19.82 7.38 19.33
N GLY A 196 -19.77 6.21 19.99
CA GLY A 196 -20.95 5.46 20.40
C GLY A 196 -21.77 4.91 19.23
N VAL A 197 -21.13 4.61 18.09
CA VAL A 197 -21.80 4.07 16.90
C VAL A 197 -21.94 2.56 16.94
N ASN A 198 -22.91 2.02 16.21
CA ASN A 198 -23.03 0.59 15.91
C ASN A 198 -22.29 0.31 14.61
N ALA A 199 -21.15 -0.38 14.67
CA ALA A 199 -20.30 -0.58 13.50
C ALA A 199 -20.47 -1.98 12.88
N VAL A 200 -20.40 -2.03 11.54
CA VAL A 200 -20.31 -3.26 10.77
C VAL A 200 -19.07 -3.18 9.90
N GLY A 201 -18.20 -4.17 9.98
CA GLY A 201 -16.98 -4.26 9.19
C GLY A 201 -17.04 -5.45 8.26
N VAL A 202 -16.54 -5.27 7.04
CA VAL A 202 -16.39 -6.36 6.09
C VAL A 202 -14.93 -6.54 5.70
N THR A 203 -14.47 -7.79 5.71
CA THR A 203 -13.15 -8.20 5.22
C THR A 203 -13.25 -9.51 4.45
N VAL A 204 -12.29 -9.79 3.57
CA VAL A 204 -12.13 -11.08 2.89
C VAL A 204 -11.06 -11.97 3.55
N SER A 205 -10.38 -11.48 4.59
CA SER A 205 -9.34 -12.22 5.32
C SER A 205 -9.87 -12.82 6.61
N LYS A 206 -9.73 -14.14 6.78
CA LYS A 206 -10.10 -14.88 8.00
C LYS A 206 -9.26 -14.45 9.20
N ALA A 207 -7.96 -14.20 9.01
CA ALA A 207 -7.05 -13.78 10.07
C ALA A 207 -7.43 -12.38 10.60
N GLN A 208 -7.72 -11.45 9.70
CA GLN A 208 -8.22 -10.11 10.03
C GLN A 208 -9.57 -10.18 10.76
N GLN A 209 -10.51 -10.98 10.24
CA GLN A 209 -11.82 -11.15 10.87
C GLN A 209 -11.68 -11.66 12.30
N LYS A 210 -10.90 -12.72 12.53
CA LYS A 210 -10.71 -13.32 13.85
C LYS A 210 -10.21 -12.27 14.85
N ARG A 211 -9.15 -11.55 14.49
CA ARG A 211 -8.56 -10.52 15.36
C ARG A 211 -9.47 -9.31 15.56
N ALA A 212 -10.18 -8.86 14.53
CA ALA A 212 -11.13 -7.77 14.64
C ALA A 212 -12.30 -8.13 15.60
N ARG A 213 -12.78 -9.38 15.55
CA ARG A 213 -13.78 -9.89 16.51
C ARG A 213 -13.25 -9.93 17.94
N GLU A 214 -12.02 -10.41 18.12
CA GLU A 214 -11.36 -10.43 19.44
C GLU A 214 -11.17 -9.01 19.99
N ARG A 215 -10.72 -8.07 19.14
CA ARG A 215 -10.53 -6.66 19.47
C ARG A 215 -11.84 -5.96 19.88
N CYS A 216 -12.94 -6.27 19.20
CA CYS A 216 -14.22 -5.57 19.40
C CYS A 216 -15.27 -6.38 20.18
N LYS A 217 -14.87 -7.42 20.93
CA LYS A 217 -15.78 -8.42 21.51
C LYS A 217 -16.87 -7.85 22.44
N ASP A 218 -16.59 -6.77 23.14
CA ASP A 218 -17.48 -6.13 24.12
C ASP A 218 -18.09 -4.81 23.59
N LEU A 219 -17.94 -4.54 22.29
CA LEU A 219 -18.40 -3.32 21.63
C LEU A 219 -19.57 -3.63 20.69
N PRO A 220 -20.41 -2.64 20.33
CA PRO A 220 -21.48 -2.78 19.34
C PRO A 220 -20.93 -2.88 17.90
N VAL A 221 -20.07 -3.87 17.65
CA VAL A 221 -19.34 -4.09 16.40
C VAL A 221 -19.60 -5.49 15.87
N THR A 222 -19.97 -5.59 14.59
CA THR A 222 -20.10 -6.87 13.87
C THR A 222 -19.05 -6.96 12.78
N VAL A 223 -18.35 -8.10 12.68
CA VAL A 223 -17.35 -8.33 11.62
C VAL A 223 -17.76 -9.50 10.72
N GLU A 224 -17.97 -9.19 9.45
CA GLU A 224 -18.36 -10.12 8.40
C GLU A 224 -17.18 -10.52 7.50
N LEU A 225 -17.06 -11.83 7.24
CA LEU A 225 -16.12 -12.36 6.25
C LEU A 225 -16.88 -12.53 4.93
N LYS A 226 -16.93 -11.47 4.14
CA LYS A 226 -17.69 -11.40 2.90
C LYS A 226 -17.03 -10.45 1.91
N ASP A 227 -17.46 -10.54 0.66
CA ASP A 227 -17.21 -9.48 -0.30
C ASP A 227 -18.14 -8.29 -0.01
N TYR A 228 -17.63 -7.06 -0.10
CA TYR A 228 -18.43 -5.86 0.15
C TYR A 228 -19.62 -5.73 -0.80
N ARG A 229 -19.53 -6.32 -2.01
CA ARG A 229 -20.60 -6.32 -3.01
C ARG A 229 -21.83 -7.09 -2.54
N GLU A 230 -21.65 -8.02 -1.61
CA GLU A 230 -22.72 -8.85 -1.03
C GLU A 230 -23.37 -8.23 0.21
N ILE A 231 -22.82 -7.12 0.73
CA ILE A 231 -23.39 -6.44 1.89
C ILE A 231 -24.76 -5.88 1.54
N THR A 232 -25.69 -6.03 2.49
CA THR A 232 -27.06 -5.51 2.44
C THR A 232 -27.33 -4.64 3.67
N GLY A 233 -28.49 -3.99 3.68
CA GLY A 233 -28.90 -3.07 4.73
C GLY A 233 -28.71 -1.61 4.34
N SER A 234 -28.85 -0.74 5.34
CA SER A 234 -28.77 0.72 5.18
C SER A 234 -28.02 1.31 6.37
N TYR A 235 -27.08 2.20 6.07
CA TYR A 235 -26.11 2.75 7.02
C TYR A 235 -26.16 4.28 7.01
N ASP A 236 -26.05 4.86 8.19
CA ASP A 236 -25.97 6.32 8.35
C ASP A 236 -24.66 6.86 7.77
N LYS A 237 -23.59 6.06 7.89
CA LYS A 237 -22.24 6.42 7.48
C LYS A 237 -21.55 5.22 6.84
N VAL A 238 -20.80 5.45 5.77
CA VAL A 238 -19.95 4.44 5.14
C VAL A 238 -18.53 4.98 5.09
N VAL A 239 -17.55 4.12 5.35
CA VAL A 239 -16.13 4.47 5.25
C VAL A 239 -15.35 3.36 4.56
N SER A 240 -14.35 3.74 3.77
CA SER A 240 -13.44 2.80 3.16
C SER A 240 -12.03 3.37 3.10
N VAL A 241 -11.09 2.65 3.70
CA VAL A 241 -9.69 3.06 3.84
C VAL A 241 -8.80 2.00 3.19
N GLY A 242 -8.02 2.39 2.19
CA GLY A 242 -6.98 1.52 1.60
C GLY A 242 -7.50 0.25 0.91
N MET A 243 -8.77 0.23 0.50
CA MET A 243 -9.38 -0.91 -0.19
C MET A 243 -9.66 -0.61 -1.68
N PHE A 244 -9.89 0.65 -2.03
CA PHE A 244 -10.33 1.05 -3.37
C PHE A 244 -9.25 0.84 -4.45
N GLU A 245 -7.98 0.90 -4.07
CA GLU A 245 -6.81 0.58 -4.88
C GLU A 245 -6.90 -0.84 -5.46
N HIS A 246 -7.47 -1.76 -4.69
CA HIS A 246 -7.62 -3.16 -5.06
C HIS A 246 -8.88 -3.45 -5.89
N VAL A 247 -9.77 -2.46 -6.08
CA VAL A 247 -10.99 -2.59 -6.89
C VAL A 247 -10.66 -2.59 -8.39
N GLY A 248 -9.66 -1.79 -8.78
CA GLY A 248 -9.23 -1.55 -10.16
C GLY A 248 -10.22 -0.75 -11.01
N HIS A 249 -9.67 0.04 -11.95
CA HIS A 249 -10.39 1.07 -12.69
C HIS A 249 -11.67 0.60 -13.39
N LYS A 250 -11.70 -0.65 -13.88
CA LYS A 250 -12.88 -1.22 -14.58
C LYS A 250 -14.08 -1.39 -13.65
N ASN A 251 -13.88 -1.45 -12.34
CA ASN A 251 -14.92 -1.75 -11.35
C ASN A 251 -15.31 -0.54 -10.48
N TYR A 252 -14.70 0.64 -10.69
CA TYR A 252 -14.98 1.84 -9.89
C TYR A 252 -16.46 2.23 -9.89
N ARG A 253 -17.13 2.18 -11.05
CA ARG A 253 -18.58 2.48 -11.13
C ARG A 253 -19.40 1.55 -10.24
N SER A 254 -19.10 0.25 -10.27
CA SER A 254 -19.79 -0.76 -9.45
C SER A 254 -19.52 -0.58 -7.96
N TYR A 255 -18.31 -0.14 -7.60
CA TYR A 255 -17.95 0.21 -6.24
C TYR A 255 -18.82 1.34 -5.69
N PHE A 256 -18.87 2.47 -6.40
CA PHE A 256 -19.69 3.62 -5.97
C PHE A 256 -21.20 3.31 -6.00
N HIS A 257 -21.67 2.47 -6.93
CA HIS A 257 -23.06 1.98 -6.91
C HIS A 257 -23.37 1.17 -5.66
N THR A 258 -22.44 0.30 -5.23
CA THR A 258 -22.59 -0.47 -4.01
C THR A 258 -22.66 0.45 -2.79
N VAL A 259 -21.74 1.42 -2.69
CA VAL A 259 -21.75 2.41 -1.60
C VAL A 259 -23.05 3.20 -1.57
N ASN A 260 -23.49 3.73 -2.72
CA ASN A 260 -24.74 4.49 -2.82
C ASN A 260 -25.96 3.67 -2.40
N ARG A 261 -26.03 2.38 -2.76
CA ARG A 261 -27.11 1.48 -2.34
C ARG A 261 -27.15 1.24 -0.83
N LEU A 262 -25.99 1.26 -0.17
CA LEU A 262 -25.85 0.99 1.26
C LEU A 262 -26.04 2.23 2.13
N LEU A 263 -25.91 3.43 1.55
CA LEU A 263 -26.01 4.69 2.25
C LEU A 263 -27.48 5.13 2.38
N LYS A 264 -27.88 5.66 3.53
CA LYS A 264 -29.15 6.39 3.68
C LYS A 264 -29.14 7.69 2.86
N ASP A 265 -30.32 8.25 2.55
CA ASP A 265 -30.46 9.47 1.74
C ASP A 265 -29.64 10.66 2.25
N ASN A 266 -29.51 10.82 3.58
CA ASN A 266 -28.71 11.87 4.23
C ASN A 266 -27.41 11.32 4.84
N GLY A 267 -26.95 10.15 4.40
CA GLY A 267 -25.74 9.54 4.90
C GLY A 267 -24.47 10.21 4.37
N LEU A 268 -23.36 10.00 5.06
CA LEU A 268 -22.04 10.44 4.60
C LEU A 268 -21.15 9.26 4.24
N PHE A 269 -20.44 9.39 3.13
CA PHE A 269 -19.42 8.45 2.70
C PHE A 269 -18.05 9.10 2.73
N LEU A 270 -17.08 8.44 3.37
CA LEU A 270 -15.67 8.81 3.32
C LEU A 270 -14.86 7.74 2.59
N LEU A 271 -14.23 8.15 1.50
CA LEU A 271 -13.25 7.34 0.77
C LEU A 271 -11.84 7.87 1.07
N HIS A 272 -10.97 7.00 1.59
CA HIS A 272 -9.55 7.26 1.77
C HIS A 272 -8.76 6.27 0.92
N THR A 273 -8.09 6.79 -0.12
CA THR A 273 -7.34 5.99 -1.08
C THR A 273 -6.09 6.73 -1.54
N ILE A 274 -5.04 5.98 -1.89
CA ILE A 274 -3.88 6.46 -2.65
C ILE A 274 -4.35 6.81 -4.07
N GLY A 275 -3.84 7.91 -4.63
CA GLY A 275 -4.19 8.34 -5.99
C GLY A 275 -3.26 9.41 -6.52
#